data_AF-A0A9D6QLS1-F1
#
_entry.id   AF-A0A9D6QLS1-F1
#
_cell.length_a   1.000
_cell.length_b   1.000
_cell.length_c   1.000
_cell.angle_alpha   90.00
_cell.angle_beta   90.00
_cell.angle_gamma   90.00
#
_symmetry.space_group_name_H-M   'P 1'
#
loop_
_entity.id
_entity.type
_entity.pdbx_description
1 polymer ?
#
loop_
_entity_poly.entity_id
_entity_poly.type
_entity_poly.pdbx_seq_one_letter_code
_entity_poly.pdbx_strand_id
1 'polypeptide(L)'
;MQGAIRASTAAGTITAWFIPEGKLLGPSQLESGAGDILVYIPRELAISIDATVESPSGEFFLEHSSKTTTRIDADPAMPLKVTYTGSDPSTRTVRAEAALNGGGEVLRLKTVSGNIRLRYSGSPAPAGLNIEPSLEVLRRQIEFRLKTSREEIDRQLEV
;
A
#
# COMPACT_ATOMS: atom_id res chain seq x y z
N MET A 1 7.49 23.43 -12.38
CA MET A 1 6.28 22.63 -12.67
C MET A 1 6.48 21.25 -12.07
N GLN A 2 6.14 21.07 -10.79
CA GLN A 2 6.17 19.76 -10.12
C GLN A 2 4.78 19.63 -9.49
N GLY A 3 3.95 18.73 -9.98
CA GLY A 3 2.56 18.68 -9.53
C GLY A 3 1.84 17.36 -9.76
N ALA A 4 2.18 16.63 -10.83
CA ALA A 4 1.65 15.29 -11.06
C ALA A 4 2.61 14.23 -10.51
N ILE A 5 2.12 13.37 -9.62
CA ILE A 5 2.84 12.21 -9.13
C ILE A 5 2.40 10.99 -9.94
N ARG A 6 3.33 10.30 -10.59
CA ARG A 6 3.05 9.04 -11.27
C ARG A 6 3.92 7.93 -10.72
N ALA A 7 3.30 6.90 -10.18
CA ALA A 7 3.96 5.68 -9.74
C ALA A 7 3.33 4.48 -10.45
N SER A 8 4.16 3.56 -10.96
CA SER A 8 3.69 2.31 -11.56
C SER A 8 4.61 1.18 -11.15
N THR A 9 4.03 0.04 -10.76
CA THR A 9 4.77 -1.19 -10.50
C THR A 9 4.09 -2.38 -11.15
N ALA A 10 4.87 -3.33 -11.67
CA ALA A 10 4.34 -4.56 -12.24
C ALA A 10 3.96 -5.56 -11.13
N ALA A 11 4.81 -5.70 -10.11
CA ALA A 11 4.56 -6.54 -8.94
C ALA A 11 5.22 -5.92 -7.71
N GLY A 12 4.44 -5.67 -6.66
CA GLY A 12 4.91 -5.04 -5.43
C GLY A 12 3.94 -4.01 -4.85
N THR A 13 4.19 -3.63 -3.60
CA THR A 13 3.33 -2.69 -2.87
C THR A 13 3.75 -1.25 -3.15
N ILE A 14 2.79 -0.39 -3.48
CA ILE A 14 3.01 1.06 -3.55
C ILE A 14 2.51 1.70 -2.27
N THR A 15 3.38 2.44 -1.58
CA THR A 15 2.99 3.26 -0.43
C THR A 15 3.22 4.73 -0.74
N ALA A 16 2.19 5.55 -0.57
CA ALA A 16 2.25 6.98 -0.79
C ALA A 16 1.78 7.76 0.44
N TRP A 17 2.58 8.75 0.83
CA TRP A 17 2.27 9.66 1.92
C TRP A 17 2.10 11.07 1.36
N PHE A 18 0.91 11.64 1.56
CA PHE A 18 0.64 13.03 1.21
C PHE A 18 0.88 13.92 2.44
N ILE A 19 1.59 15.03 2.23
CA ILE A 19 1.85 16.04 3.24
C ILE A 19 0.66 17.01 3.37
N PRO A 20 0.37 17.53 4.57
CA PRO A 20 -0.74 18.44 4.83
C PRO A 20 -0.57 19.85 4.24
N GLU A 21 0.62 20.18 3.74
CA GLU A 21 0.94 21.51 3.23
C GLU A 21 0.36 21.73 1.82
N GLY A 22 -0.91 22.12 1.76
CA GLY A 22 -1.56 22.65 0.55
C GLY A 22 -2.48 21.65 -0.17
N LYS A 23 -2.94 22.03 -1.37
CA LYS A 23 -3.72 21.16 -2.26
C LYS A 23 -2.76 20.29 -3.07
N LEU A 24 -3.25 19.16 -3.58
CA LEU A 24 -2.54 18.46 -4.65
C LEU A 24 -2.22 19.45 -5.78
N LEU A 25 -0.94 19.49 -6.17
CA LEU A 25 -0.42 20.43 -7.17
C LEU A 25 -0.68 19.96 -8.61
N GLY A 26 -1.33 18.80 -8.79
CA GLY A 26 -1.65 18.20 -10.08
C GLY A 26 -2.16 16.76 -9.97
N PRO A 27 -2.70 16.20 -11.07
CA PRO A 27 -3.35 14.91 -11.07
C PRO A 27 -2.32 13.83 -10.78
N SER A 28 -2.62 12.96 -9.82
CA SER A 28 -1.70 11.92 -9.37
C SER A 28 -2.23 10.55 -9.77
N GLN A 29 -1.36 9.69 -10.29
CA GLN A 29 -1.72 8.36 -10.76
C GLN A 29 -0.80 7.29 -10.16
N LEU A 30 -1.39 6.30 -9.50
CA LEU A 30 -0.68 5.16 -8.95
C LEU A 30 -1.25 3.89 -9.57
N GLU A 31 -0.38 3.09 -10.18
CA GLU A 31 -0.77 1.87 -10.88
C GLU A 31 0.01 0.67 -10.35
N SER A 32 -0.68 -0.40 -9.99
CA SER A 32 -0.06 -1.64 -9.53
C SER A 32 -0.60 -2.83 -10.33
N GLY A 33 0.28 -3.63 -10.92
CA GLY A 33 -0.12 -4.88 -11.57
C GLY A 33 -0.54 -5.90 -10.53
N ALA A 34 0.43 -6.43 -9.78
CA ALA A 34 0.23 -7.41 -8.72
C ALA A 34 0.78 -6.89 -7.38
N GLY A 35 -0.07 -6.25 -6.59
CA GLY A 35 0.30 -5.75 -5.26
C GLY A 35 -0.64 -4.70 -4.71
N ASP A 36 -0.51 -4.48 -3.41
CA ASP A 36 -1.35 -3.53 -2.67
C ASP A 36 -0.95 -2.08 -2.91
N ILE A 37 -1.93 -1.17 -2.85
CA ILE A 37 -1.70 0.28 -2.85
C ILE A 37 -2.17 0.85 -1.51
N LEU A 38 -1.24 1.44 -0.77
CA LEU A 38 -1.48 2.06 0.52
C LEU A 38 -1.30 3.58 0.41
N VAL A 39 -2.34 4.34 0.74
CA VAL A 39 -2.28 5.80 0.63
C VAL A 39 -2.68 6.45 1.93
N TYR A 40 -1.80 7.33 2.42
CA TYR A 40 -2.04 8.15 3.61
C TYR A 40 -2.33 9.59 3.22
N ILE A 41 -3.53 10.05 3.58
CA ILE A 41 -4.07 11.35 3.19
C ILE A 41 -4.30 12.21 4.44
N PRO A 42 -3.87 13.47 4.48
CA PRO A 42 -4.22 14.38 5.57
C PRO A 42 -5.72 14.68 5.60
N ARG A 43 -6.29 14.83 6.81
CA ARG A 43 -7.70 15.24 6.96
C ARG A 43 -7.98 16.65 6.45
N GLU A 44 -6.96 17.48 6.27
CA GLU A 44 -7.07 18.86 5.80
C GLU A 44 -6.84 18.99 4.28
N LEU A 45 -6.44 17.89 3.60
CA LEU A 45 -6.12 17.91 2.17
C LEU A 45 -7.39 17.83 1.33
N ALA A 46 -7.59 18.80 0.43
CA ALA A 46 -8.67 18.76 -0.57
C ALA A 46 -8.25 17.94 -1.79
N ILE A 47 -8.90 16.80 -1.99
CA ILE A 47 -8.53 15.79 -2.98
C ILE A 47 -9.74 14.95 -3.38
N SER A 48 -9.78 14.55 -4.64
CA SER A 48 -10.79 13.64 -5.19
C SER A 48 -10.11 12.30 -5.47
N ILE A 49 -10.54 11.25 -4.79
CA ILE A 49 -9.97 9.90 -4.93
C ILE A 49 -10.82 9.13 -5.92
N ASP A 50 -10.18 8.56 -6.94
CA ASP A 50 -10.78 7.63 -7.89
C ASP A 50 -9.93 6.36 -7.90
N ALA A 51 -10.40 5.33 -7.19
CA ALA A 51 -9.71 4.07 -7.03
C ALA A 51 -10.42 2.98 -7.83
N THR A 52 -9.70 2.25 -8.65
CA THR A 52 -10.23 1.16 -9.45
C THR A 52 -9.37 -0.08 -9.23
N VAL A 53 -10.02 -1.18 -8.84
CA VAL A 53 -9.43 -2.50 -8.82
C VAL A 53 -10.08 -3.34 -9.90
N GLU A 54 -9.28 -3.71 -10.89
CA GLU A 54 -9.63 -4.73 -11.87
C GLU A 54 -9.22 -6.09 -11.30
N SER A 55 -9.97 -7.14 -11.58
CA SER A 55 -9.54 -8.51 -11.27
C SER A 55 -9.05 -9.13 -12.58
N PRO A 56 -7.96 -9.92 -12.60
CA PRO A 56 -7.47 -10.49 -13.83
C PRO A 56 -8.46 -11.56 -14.29
N SER A 57 -9.14 -11.31 -15.40
CA SER A 57 -10.04 -12.27 -16.04
C SER A 57 -9.21 -13.42 -16.59
N GLY A 58 -9.23 -14.56 -15.90
CA GLY A 58 -8.49 -15.74 -16.33
C GLY A 58 -8.85 -16.93 -15.48
N GLU A 59 -9.33 -17.97 -16.15
CA GLU A 59 -9.71 -19.33 -15.74
C GLU A 59 -8.70 -20.09 -14.84
N PHE A 60 -7.63 -19.45 -14.36
CA PHE A 60 -6.53 -20.05 -13.63
C PHE A 60 -6.54 -19.79 -12.11
N PHE A 61 -7.54 -19.10 -11.55
CA PHE A 61 -7.79 -19.19 -10.11
C PHE A 61 -8.66 -20.41 -9.82
N LEU A 62 -7.97 -21.55 -9.80
CA LEU A 62 -8.48 -22.86 -9.46
C LEU A 62 -9.42 -22.79 -8.25
N GLU A 63 -10.50 -23.55 -8.39
CA GLU A 63 -11.64 -23.97 -7.56
C GLU A 63 -11.49 -24.04 -6.02
N HIS A 64 -10.37 -23.61 -5.43
CA HIS A 64 -10.08 -23.73 -4.00
C HIS A 64 -9.84 -22.41 -3.27
N SER A 65 -9.77 -21.26 -3.97
CA SER A 65 -9.52 -19.98 -3.29
C SER A 65 -10.82 -19.32 -2.84
N SER A 66 -11.37 -19.88 -1.76
CA SER A 66 -12.19 -19.19 -0.78
C SER A 66 -11.91 -17.68 -0.77
N LYS A 67 -12.93 -16.87 -1.12
CA LYS A 67 -12.97 -15.46 -0.71
C LYS A 67 -11.78 -14.62 -1.22
N THR A 68 -11.49 -14.65 -2.52
CA THR A 68 -10.70 -13.56 -3.17
C THR A 68 -11.53 -12.29 -3.12
N THR A 69 -11.55 -11.66 -1.94
CA THR A 69 -12.20 -10.37 -1.78
C THR A 69 -11.19 -9.33 -2.19
N THR A 70 -11.26 -8.95 -3.44
CA THR A 70 -10.69 -7.70 -3.91
C THR A 70 -11.30 -6.58 -3.06
N ARG A 71 -10.55 -6.07 -2.08
CA ARG A 71 -11.06 -5.10 -1.09
C ARG A 71 -10.45 -3.73 -1.34
N ILE A 72 -11.32 -2.77 -1.64
CA ILE A 72 -11.02 -1.37 -1.38
C ILE A 72 -11.45 -1.10 0.06
N ASP A 73 -10.48 -0.78 0.90
CA ASP A 73 -10.66 -0.54 2.32
C ASP A 73 -10.33 0.93 2.61
N ALA A 74 -11.34 1.71 2.95
CA ALA A 74 -11.14 3.08 3.41
C ALA A 74 -11.41 3.20 4.90
N ASP A 75 -10.76 4.20 5.49
CA ASP A 75 -11.09 4.65 6.82
C ASP A 75 -12.58 5.05 6.90
N PRO A 76 -13.33 4.61 7.94
CA PRO A 76 -14.76 4.91 8.05
C PRO A 76 -15.05 6.41 8.22
N ALA A 77 -14.06 7.22 8.59
CA ALA A 77 -14.18 8.67 8.62
C ALA A 77 -14.11 9.31 7.21
N MET A 78 -13.75 8.54 6.16
CA MET A 78 -13.77 9.01 4.77
C MET A 78 -15.13 8.68 4.12
N PRO A 79 -15.78 9.65 3.45
CA PRO A 79 -16.98 9.39 2.65
C PRO A 79 -16.62 8.69 1.33
N LEU A 80 -16.17 7.43 1.42
CA LEU A 80 -15.85 6.60 0.27
C LEU A 80 -17.11 5.88 -0.24
N LYS A 81 -17.45 6.13 -1.51
CA LYS A 81 -18.49 5.40 -2.22
C LYS A 81 -17.86 4.25 -3.01
N VAL A 82 -18.07 3.03 -2.55
CA VAL A 82 -17.61 1.82 -3.26
C VAL A 82 -18.74 1.28 -4.15
N THR A 83 -18.45 1.22 -5.45
CA THR A 83 -19.32 0.65 -6.48
C THR A 83 -18.67 -0.62 -7.00
N TYR A 84 -19.49 -1.64 -7.21
CA TYR A 84 -19.04 -2.91 -7.77
C TYR A 84 -19.69 -3.08 -9.14
N THR A 85 -18.87 -3.36 -10.14
CA THR A 85 -19.32 -3.49 -11.53
C THR A 85 -18.89 -4.86 -12.05
N GLY A 86 -19.81 -5.57 -12.68
CA GLY A 86 -19.61 -6.96 -13.10
C GLY A 86 -20.51 -7.92 -12.31
N SER A 87 -21.31 -8.69 -13.05
CA SER A 87 -22.21 -9.71 -12.51
C SER A 87 -21.47 -10.97 -12.09
N ASP A 88 -20.30 -11.22 -12.70
CA ASP A 88 -19.48 -12.40 -12.48
C ASP A 88 -18.38 -12.14 -11.43
N PRO A 89 -18.23 -13.02 -10.43
CA PRO A 89 -17.17 -12.89 -9.42
C PRO A 89 -15.75 -13.02 -10.01
N SER A 90 -15.62 -13.60 -11.21
CA SER A 90 -14.36 -13.79 -11.93
C SER A 90 -13.91 -12.57 -12.74
N THR A 91 -14.82 -11.62 -13.05
CA THR A 91 -14.53 -10.41 -13.84
C THR A 91 -14.96 -9.12 -13.14
N ARG A 92 -15.26 -9.22 -11.84
CA ARG A 92 -15.72 -8.08 -11.05
C ARG A 92 -14.65 -7.01 -10.97
N THR A 93 -15.03 -5.80 -11.36
CA THR A 93 -14.28 -4.57 -11.13
C THR A 93 -14.86 -3.85 -9.91
N VAL A 94 -13.98 -3.31 -9.08
CA VAL A 94 -14.35 -2.57 -7.88
C VAL A 94 -13.88 -1.14 -8.09
N ARG A 95 -14.79 -0.18 -8.03
CA ARG A 95 -14.46 1.25 -8.12
C ARG A 95 -14.84 1.95 -6.84
N ALA A 96 -13.97 2.80 -6.32
CA ALA A 96 -14.28 3.62 -5.16
C ALA A 96 -13.96 5.08 -5.43
N GLU A 97 -14.90 5.93 -5.08
CA GLU A 97 -14.84 7.37 -5.30
C GLU A 97 -15.04 8.08 -3.97
N ALA A 98 -14.18 9.07 -3.65
CA ALA A 98 -14.35 9.92 -2.48
C ALA A 98 -13.97 11.35 -2.82
N ALA A 99 -14.75 12.32 -2.34
CA ALA A 99 -14.38 13.73 -2.38
C ALA A 99 -14.06 14.18 -0.95
N LEU A 100 -12.79 14.46 -0.68
CA LEU A 100 -12.32 14.95 0.62
C LEU A 100 -12.21 16.48 0.59
N ASN A 101 -12.66 17.13 1.67
CA ASN A 101 -12.61 18.58 1.88
C ASN A 101 -13.12 19.44 0.71
N GLY A 102 -14.29 19.08 0.16
CA GLY A 102 -14.94 19.85 -0.90
C GLY A 102 -14.51 19.50 -2.33
N GLY A 103 -13.63 18.50 -2.50
CA GLY A 103 -13.15 18.07 -3.80
C GLY A 103 -12.00 18.95 -4.29
N GLY A 104 -10.93 18.29 -4.71
CA GLY A 104 -9.75 18.93 -5.25
C GLY A 104 -9.25 18.16 -6.46
N GLU A 105 -7.94 18.14 -6.60
CA GLU A 105 -7.28 17.42 -7.68
C GLU A 105 -7.53 15.91 -7.59
N VAL A 106 -7.51 15.23 -8.74
CA VAL A 106 -7.86 13.81 -8.82
C VAL A 106 -6.64 12.93 -8.56
N LEU A 107 -6.78 12.00 -7.63
CA LEU A 107 -5.87 10.90 -7.36
C LEU A 107 -6.46 9.61 -7.92
N ARG A 108 -5.90 9.17 -9.04
CA ARG A 108 -6.25 7.91 -9.68
C ARG A 108 -5.41 6.78 -9.13
N LEU A 109 -6.07 5.77 -8.58
CA LEU A 109 -5.44 4.54 -8.11
C LEU A 109 -5.95 3.40 -8.99
N LYS A 110 -5.06 2.64 -9.61
CA LYS A 110 -5.41 1.48 -10.42
C LYS A 110 -4.64 0.26 -9.93
N THR A 111 -5.32 -0.84 -9.63
CA THR A 111 -4.64 -2.12 -9.39
C THR A 111 -5.37 -3.27 -10.09
N VAL A 112 -4.61 -4.28 -10.54
CA VAL A 112 -5.16 -5.45 -11.26
C VAL A 112 -5.20 -6.69 -10.38
N SER A 113 -4.33 -6.80 -9.38
CA SER A 113 -4.33 -7.93 -8.45
C SER A 113 -3.76 -7.46 -7.12
N GLY A 114 -4.61 -6.91 -6.27
CA GLY A 114 -4.22 -6.37 -4.97
C GLY A 114 -5.35 -5.61 -4.29
N ASN A 115 -5.05 -5.06 -3.12
CA ASN A 115 -6.00 -4.28 -2.35
C ASN A 115 -5.61 -2.80 -2.36
N ILE A 116 -6.61 -1.92 -2.34
CA ILE A 116 -6.39 -0.49 -2.18
C ILE A 116 -6.81 -0.13 -0.76
N ARG A 117 -5.89 0.44 0.03
CA ARG A 117 -6.21 0.93 1.37
C ARG A 117 -5.97 2.43 1.46
N LEU A 118 -7.02 3.14 1.87
CA LEU A 118 -7.05 4.58 2.02
C LEU A 118 -7.15 4.90 3.51
N ARG A 119 -6.14 5.58 4.04
CA ARG A 119 -6.07 5.91 5.47
C ARG A 119 -5.75 7.38 5.68
N TYR A 120 -6.25 7.94 6.79
CA TYR A 120 -5.85 9.28 7.18
C TYR A 120 -4.43 9.27 7.79
N SER A 121 -3.58 10.22 7.42
CA SER A 121 -2.21 10.33 7.96
C SER A 121 -2.15 10.62 9.47
N GLY A 122 -3.24 11.16 10.03
CA GLY A 122 -3.44 11.36 11.47
C GLY A 122 -4.26 10.26 12.17
N SER A 123 -4.65 9.20 11.46
CA SER A 123 -5.07 7.97 12.14
C SER A 123 -3.80 7.36 12.75
N PRO A 124 -3.78 6.94 14.03
CA PRO A 124 -2.64 6.20 14.54
C PRO A 124 -2.37 5.08 13.53
N ALA A 125 -1.18 5.09 12.92
CA ALA A 125 -0.79 4.02 12.04
C ALA A 125 -1.15 2.70 12.76
N PRO A 126 -1.69 1.67 12.08
CA PRO A 126 -1.78 0.37 12.71
C PRO A 126 -0.40 0.12 13.31
N ALA A 127 -0.36 -0.17 14.61
CA ALA A 127 0.80 -0.08 15.50
C ALA A 127 1.95 -1.07 15.17
N GLY A 128 2.30 -1.17 13.90
CA GLY A 128 3.25 -2.10 13.30
C GLY A 128 4.02 -1.50 12.12
N LEU A 129 3.86 -0.19 11.81
CA LEU A 129 4.91 0.55 11.09
C LEU A 129 5.83 1.26 12.10
N ASN A 130 6.24 0.52 13.13
CA ASN A 130 7.51 0.80 13.78
C ASN A 130 8.57 0.49 12.72
N ILE A 131 8.99 1.52 11.97
CA ILE A 131 10.31 1.48 11.38
C ILE A 131 11.26 1.56 12.56
N GLU A 132 11.45 0.44 13.27
CA GLU A 132 12.63 0.29 14.11
C GLU A 132 13.80 0.52 13.17
N PRO A 133 14.61 1.58 13.38
CA PRO A 133 15.81 1.75 12.59
C PRO A 133 16.61 0.48 12.79
N SER A 134 16.87 -0.25 11.71
CA SER A 134 17.44 -1.61 11.70
C SER A 134 18.84 -1.72 12.32
N LEU A 135 19.29 -0.71 13.07
CA LEU A 135 20.50 -0.62 13.84
C LEU A 135 20.53 -1.58 15.03
N GLU A 136 19.41 -1.86 15.70
CA GLU A 136 19.40 -2.80 16.82
C GLU A 136 19.48 -4.26 16.34
N VAL A 137 18.72 -4.61 15.31
CA VAL A 137 18.81 -5.92 14.65
C VAL A 137 20.20 -6.14 14.04
N LEU A 138 20.77 -5.11 13.40
CA LEU A 138 22.14 -5.15 12.87
C LEU A 138 23.18 -5.30 13.98
N ARG A 139 23.05 -4.57 15.10
CA ARG A 139 23.93 -4.73 16.27
C ARG A 139 23.88 -6.15 16.83
N ARG A 140 22.67 -6.71 16.96
CA ARG A 140 22.47 -8.08 17.46
C ARG A 140 23.08 -9.12 16.54
N GLN A 141 23.07 -8.88 15.22
CA GLN A 141 23.67 -9.78 14.23
C GLN A 141 25.21 -9.70 14.22
N ILE A 142 25.79 -8.50 14.41
CA ILE A 142 27.24 -8.33 14.52
C ILE A 142 27.76 -9.01 15.79
N GLU A 143 27.09 -8.83 16.92
CA GLU A 143 27.43 -9.50 18.19
C GLU A 143 27.40 -11.02 18.08
N PHE A 144 26.36 -11.56 17.43
CA PHE A 144 26.25 -13.01 17.22
C PHE A 144 27.41 -13.54 16.36
N ARG A 145 27.76 -12.82 15.28
CA ARG A 145 28.90 -13.16 14.41
C ARG A 145 30.23 -13.10 15.15
N LEU A 146 30.44 -12.11 16.02
CA LEU A 146 31.67 -11.97 16.80
C LEU A 146 31.82 -13.09 17.83
N LYS A 147 30.74 -13.51 18.48
CA LYS A 147 30.78 -14.59 19.47
C LYS A 147 31.06 -15.94 18.82
N THR A 148 30.37 -16.26 17.73
CA THR A 148 30.59 -17.51 16.98
C THR A 148 32.01 -17.57 16.41
N SER A 149 32.52 -16.47 15.83
CA SER A 149 33.87 -16.46 15.26
C SER A 149 34.97 -16.58 16.32
N ARG A 150 34.73 -16.10 17.56
CA ARG A 150 35.71 -16.20 18.64
C ARG A 150 35.76 -17.60 19.26
N GLU A 151 34.61 -18.26 19.40
CA GLU A 151 34.56 -19.67 19.83
C GLU A 151 35.21 -20.62 18.82
N GLU A 152 35.09 -20.33 17.52
CA GLU A 152 35.67 -21.19 16.47
C GLU A 152 37.20 -21.05 16.36
N ILE A 153 37.75 -19.86 16.68
CA ILE A 153 39.20 -19.63 16.74
C ILE A 153 39.82 -20.35 17.95
N ASP A 154 39.17 -20.32 19.12
CA ASP A 154 39.63 -21.05 20.32
C ASP A 154 39.65 -22.57 20.06
N ARG A 155 38.63 -23.08 19.36
CA ARG A 155 38.55 -24.51 18.99
C ARG A 155 39.61 -24.97 18.01
N GLN A 156 40.14 -24.09 17.17
CA GLN A 156 41.22 -24.42 16.24
C GLN A 156 42.62 -24.31 16.87
N LEU A 157 42.75 -23.69 18.04
CA LEU A 157 44.00 -23.59 18.79
C LEU A 157 44.24 -24.76 19.78
N GLU A 158 43.25 -25.65 19.97
CA GLU A 158 43.35 -26.89 20.77
C GLU A 158 43.66 -28.16 19.91
N VAL A 159 44.51 -28.03 18.89
CA VAL A 159 45.09 -29.19 18.14
C VAL A 159 46.61 -29.08 18.14
#